data_AF-A0AAP6EIX1-F1
#
_entry.id   AF-A0AAP6EIX1-F1
#
_cell.length_a   1.000
_cell.length_b   1.000
_cell.length_c   1.000
_cell.angle_alpha   90.00
_cell.angle_beta   90.00
_cell.angle_gamma   90.00
#
_symmetry.space_group_name_H-M   'P 1'
#
loop_
_entity.id
_entity.type
_entity.pdbx_description
1 polymer ?
#
loop_
_entity_poly.entity_id
_entity_poly.type
_entity_poly.pdbx_seq_one_letter_code
_entity_poly.pdbx_strand_id
1 'polypeptide(L)'
;MVPSESADDVRGTERATPDSYFEHAAQRFRVQLDRMLLESAGGILLWSAVEAAAGVHAGRSGRVCSVVWPMDHERRATGPAPLCVRVEFSDTHEMADMAPGELVMLPEWDPKFVVVQADEPLPTEWAACVLLSDTERKPVWRQEAIDALREGWKGYGRLVVLVPEDSGAHPVAGGHSVWADRAFAWADEVIAGVPSAGPLPPRLLPDRAADAYSGPSRLTLLLTGTEDSTELRSWARRNSIPAAATPAGAATIVLDRIRRGLERAGGFRQVPLLVARTGEFDDWRRALRTARTTLVGADIHWIQHDDTAEPSVTWWAMSVRVRHPDHRITTDLLVARATVVSIVAYRSHPRWTDSEVVLVESDGSGTGYGPEKELVLPTATFDWWAPGGTSEKTAPIVQQVLGLSIEPGRIRPFRGRNDSSLLAATRVLAVVKLTDEEFDQIRQPSANGEDGRASTVVCRVADLLTHPLCDWATIGAVTRAITPTDPVSFGSLRPEIY
;
A
#
# COMPACT_ATOMS: atom_id res chain seq x y z
N MET A 1 30.51 -49.82 20.95
CA MET A 1 30.38 -48.79 22.00
C MET A 1 31.50 -47.80 21.81
N VAL A 2 31.18 -46.69 21.16
CA VAL A 2 32.04 -45.54 20.87
C VAL A 2 31.14 -44.32 21.15
N PRO A 3 31.59 -43.32 21.92
CA PRO A 3 30.69 -42.24 22.35
C PRO A 3 30.54 -41.18 21.24
N SER A 4 29.31 -41.06 20.74
CA SER A 4 28.55 -39.81 20.51
C SER A 4 29.35 -38.53 20.32
N GLU A 5 29.60 -38.16 19.05
CA GLU A 5 29.90 -36.77 18.66
C GLU A 5 28.66 -35.89 18.86
N SER A 6 28.85 -34.82 19.62
CA SER A 6 27.90 -33.75 19.88
C SER A 6 27.64 -32.92 18.62
N ALA A 7 26.37 -32.56 18.43
CA ALA A 7 25.91 -31.62 17.41
C ALA A 7 26.71 -30.30 17.43
N ASP A 8 27.24 -29.95 16.27
CA ASP A 8 27.80 -28.62 15.98
C ASP A 8 26.71 -27.56 16.07
N ASP A 9 26.74 -26.82 17.17
CA ASP A 9 26.01 -25.58 17.36
C ASP A 9 26.71 -24.51 16.51
N VAL A 10 26.02 -24.02 15.47
CA VAL A 10 26.55 -23.05 14.50
C VAL A 10 26.80 -21.72 15.20
N ARG A 11 28.01 -21.56 15.75
CA ARG A 11 28.54 -20.30 16.29
C ARG A 11 29.06 -19.43 15.16
N GLY A 12 28.20 -18.60 14.59
CA GLY A 12 28.62 -17.43 13.81
C GLY A 12 29.23 -16.39 14.74
N THR A 13 30.53 -16.46 14.99
CA THR A 13 31.30 -15.33 15.52
C THR A 13 31.80 -14.53 14.34
N GLU A 14 31.02 -13.55 13.89
CA GLU A 14 31.57 -12.52 13.01
C GLU A 14 32.63 -11.74 13.78
N ARG A 15 33.88 -11.81 13.30
CA ARG A 15 34.94 -10.89 13.72
C ARG A 15 34.55 -9.50 13.23
N ALA A 16 34.32 -8.59 14.17
CA ALA A 16 34.20 -7.16 13.89
C ALA A 16 35.42 -6.69 13.10
N THR A 17 35.20 -6.18 11.89
CA THR A 17 36.18 -5.37 11.18
C THR A 17 36.09 -3.94 11.73
N PRO A 18 37.20 -3.26 12.08
CA PRO A 18 37.18 -2.01 12.88
C PRO A 18 36.56 -0.77 12.22
N ASP A 19 35.90 -0.89 11.07
CA ASP A 19 35.79 0.23 10.11
C ASP A 19 34.39 0.86 10.01
N SER A 20 33.44 0.53 10.90
CA SER A 20 32.19 1.30 10.98
C SER A 20 32.01 1.98 12.34
N TYR A 21 31.90 3.30 12.32
CA TYR A 21 31.54 4.12 13.49
C TYR A 21 30.25 3.64 14.18
N PHE A 22 29.38 2.94 13.44
CA PHE A 22 28.17 2.31 13.95
C PHE A 22 28.47 1.11 14.85
N GLU A 23 29.38 0.21 14.48
CA GLU A 23 29.76 -0.92 15.35
C GLU A 23 30.39 -0.44 16.65
N HIS A 24 31.24 0.58 16.58
CA HIS A 24 31.81 1.19 17.79
C HIS A 24 30.74 1.85 18.68
N ALA A 25 29.76 2.53 18.08
CA ALA A 25 28.64 3.12 18.79
C ALA A 25 27.69 2.06 19.38
N ALA A 26 27.38 1.00 18.63
CA ALA A 26 26.56 -0.12 19.08
C ALA A 26 27.24 -0.88 20.23
N GLN A 27 28.56 -1.02 20.19
CA GLN A 27 29.35 -1.65 21.24
C GLN A 27 29.42 -0.77 22.49
N ARG A 28 29.58 0.56 22.34
CA ARG A 28 29.44 1.50 23.47
C ARG A 28 28.02 1.51 24.04
N PHE A 29 27.00 1.48 23.18
CA PHE A 29 25.59 1.42 23.58
C PHE A 29 25.31 0.16 24.37
N ARG A 30 25.81 -1.00 23.91
CA ARG A 30 25.76 -2.27 24.64
C ARG A 30 26.37 -2.12 26.03
N VAL A 31 27.57 -1.54 26.15
CA VAL A 31 28.24 -1.30 27.45
C VAL A 31 27.42 -0.38 28.37
N GLN A 32 26.76 0.64 27.82
CA GLN A 32 25.95 1.58 28.59
C GLN A 32 24.61 0.98 29.02
N LEU A 33 23.97 0.22 28.12
CA LEU A 33 22.79 -0.59 28.42
C LEU A 33 23.14 -1.62 29.51
N ASP A 34 24.31 -2.26 29.40
CA ASP A 34 24.78 -3.23 30.37
C ASP A 34 24.93 -2.60 31.77
N ARG A 35 25.53 -1.39 31.86
CA ARG A 35 25.67 -0.65 33.13
C ARG A 35 24.33 -0.26 33.75
N MET A 36 23.41 0.29 32.95
CA MET A 36 22.09 0.71 33.44
C MET A 36 21.26 -0.47 33.95
N LEU A 37 21.32 -1.59 33.24
CA LEU A 37 20.60 -2.80 33.60
C LEU A 37 21.21 -3.47 34.84
N LEU A 38 22.55 -3.50 34.97
CA LEU A 38 23.25 -3.98 36.17
C LEU A 38 22.81 -3.25 37.45
N GLU A 39 22.73 -1.92 37.41
CA GLU A 39 22.32 -1.11 38.56
C GLU A 39 20.85 -1.34 38.94
N SER A 40 20.00 -1.60 37.95
CA SER A 40 18.55 -1.77 38.14
C SER A 40 18.14 -3.15 38.67
N ALA A 41 18.95 -4.20 38.42
CA ALA A 41 18.59 -5.58 38.76
C ALA A 41 19.37 -6.19 39.94
N GLY A 42 20.32 -5.46 40.53
CA GLY A 42 21.07 -5.92 41.70
C GLY A 42 21.94 -7.17 41.47
N GLY A 43 22.25 -7.51 40.21
CA GLY A 43 22.97 -8.72 39.82
C GLY A 43 23.95 -8.50 38.66
N ILE A 44 24.83 -9.46 38.43
CA ILE A 44 25.86 -9.41 37.39
C ILE A 44 25.22 -9.74 36.03
N LEU A 45 25.18 -8.75 35.14
CA LEU A 45 24.73 -8.95 33.76
C LEU A 45 25.82 -9.68 32.96
N LEU A 46 25.47 -10.78 32.27
CA LEU A 46 26.41 -11.55 31.47
C LEU A 46 26.46 -11.10 30.00
N TRP A 47 25.31 -10.72 29.41
CA TRP A 47 25.22 -10.26 28.01
C TRP A 47 23.85 -9.67 27.67
N SER A 48 23.81 -8.52 26.97
CA SER A 48 22.63 -7.99 26.26
C SER A 48 22.74 -8.16 24.74
N ALA A 49 21.64 -8.57 24.09
CA ALA A 49 21.53 -8.63 22.63
C ALA A 49 20.68 -7.43 22.15
N VAL A 50 21.33 -6.50 21.45
CA VAL A 50 20.66 -5.32 20.89
C VAL A 50 20.41 -5.54 19.40
N GLU A 51 19.15 -5.51 18.98
CA GLU A 51 18.77 -5.57 17.58
C GLU A 51 18.41 -4.15 17.10
N ALA A 52 19.35 -3.49 16.41
CA ALA A 52 19.16 -2.13 15.94
C ALA A 52 18.51 -2.11 14.54
N ALA A 53 17.27 -1.64 14.44
CA ALA A 53 16.61 -1.39 13.15
C ALA A 53 16.92 0.04 12.67
N ALA A 54 17.66 0.20 11.57
CA ALA A 54 18.12 1.51 11.12
C ALA A 54 17.04 2.35 10.38
N GLY A 55 17.04 3.67 10.59
CA GLY A 55 16.32 4.72 9.82
C GLY A 55 17.21 5.97 9.69
N VAL A 56 17.07 6.81 8.65
CA VAL A 56 17.99 7.95 8.39
C VAL A 56 17.27 9.31 8.36
N HIS A 57 17.44 10.04 9.47
CA HIS A 57 17.83 11.46 9.69
C HIS A 57 17.19 11.95 10.99
N ALA A 58 17.99 12.52 11.91
CA ALA A 58 17.64 12.98 13.27
C ALA A 58 16.76 11.99 14.08
N GLY A 59 17.36 11.29 15.05
CA GLY A 59 16.69 10.22 15.79
C GLY A 59 16.83 8.87 15.11
N ARG A 60 17.92 8.15 15.39
CA ARG A 60 17.92 6.70 15.16
C ARG A 60 17.19 6.05 16.34
N SER A 61 16.43 4.97 16.13
CA SER A 61 15.79 4.23 17.22
C SER A 61 16.02 2.75 17.04
N GLY A 62 16.55 2.09 18.05
CA GLY A 62 16.68 0.63 18.10
C GLY A 62 15.62 0.02 19.02
N ARG A 63 15.37 -1.29 18.90
CA ARG A 63 14.50 -2.01 19.84
C ARG A 63 15.35 -3.06 20.53
N VAL A 64 15.39 -3.07 21.86
CA VAL A 64 16.03 -4.18 22.58
C VAL A 64 15.00 -5.30 22.62
N CYS A 65 15.17 -6.31 21.75
CA CYS A 65 14.21 -7.40 21.60
C CYS A 65 14.26 -8.40 22.77
N SER A 66 15.40 -8.56 23.44
CA SER A 66 15.51 -9.37 24.66
C SER A 66 16.71 -8.96 25.52
N VAL A 67 16.56 -9.15 26.83
CA VAL A 67 17.65 -9.06 27.81
C VAL A 67 17.62 -10.35 28.62
N VAL A 68 18.76 -11.03 28.74
CA VAL A 68 18.86 -12.31 29.47
C VAL A 68 19.55 -12.08 30.82
N TRP A 69 18.91 -12.51 31.90
CA TRP A 69 19.45 -12.42 33.26
C TRP A 69 19.73 -13.82 33.83
N PRO A 70 20.88 -14.05 34.47
CA PRO A 70 21.07 -15.23 35.30
C PRO A 70 20.40 -15.01 36.68
N MET A 71 19.62 -15.98 37.14
CA MET A 71 19.21 -16.10 38.55
C MET A 71 19.73 -17.44 39.06
N ASP A 72 20.94 -17.43 39.61
CA ASP A 72 21.72 -18.59 40.06
C ASP A 72 21.84 -19.75 39.04
N HIS A 73 22.80 -20.64 39.27
CA HIS A 73 23.37 -21.55 38.25
C HIS A 73 22.41 -22.57 37.59
N GLU A 74 21.11 -22.58 37.89
CA GLU A 74 20.16 -23.56 37.35
C GLU A 74 18.87 -22.96 36.74
N ARG A 75 18.66 -21.63 36.76
CA ARG A 75 17.47 -21.03 36.11
C ARG A 75 17.81 -19.77 35.33
N ARG A 76 17.93 -19.93 34.00
CA ARG A 76 17.89 -18.80 33.06
C ARG A 76 16.46 -18.28 32.98
N ALA A 77 16.21 -17.08 33.47
CA ALA A 77 14.95 -16.39 33.23
C ALA A 77 15.11 -15.51 31.98
N THR A 78 14.56 -15.97 30.86
CA THR A 78 14.33 -15.13 29.68
C THR A 78 13.01 -14.39 29.94
N GLY A 79 13.09 -13.16 30.44
CA GLY A 79 11.92 -12.28 30.54
C GLY A 79 11.76 -11.47 29.24
N PRO A 80 10.54 -11.16 28.78
CA PRO A 80 10.36 -10.09 27.80
C PRO A 80 10.80 -8.78 28.47
N ALA A 81 11.80 -8.13 27.91
CA ALA A 81 12.16 -6.77 28.32
C ALA A 81 11.36 -5.79 27.43
N PRO A 82 10.39 -5.04 27.97
CA PRO A 82 9.67 -4.04 27.19
C PRO A 82 10.53 -2.77 27.11
N LEU A 83 11.64 -2.83 26.37
CA LEU A 83 12.61 -1.74 26.27
C LEU A 83 12.85 -1.42 24.80
N CYS A 84 12.07 -0.47 24.27
CA CYS A 84 12.40 0.15 22.99
C CYS A 84 13.18 1.43 23.27
N VAL A 85 14.34 1.60 22.62
CA VAL A 85 15.31 2.64 22.96
C VAL A 85 15.59 3.52 21.74
N ARG A 86 15.36 4.82 21.84
CA ARG A 86 15.83 5.78 20.83
C ARG A 86 17.30 6.15 21.10
N VAL A 87 18.15 6.09 20.08
CA VAL A 87 19.58 6.46 20.15
C VAL A 87 19.85 7.54 19.11
N GLU A 88 20.10 8.77 19.55
CA GLU A 88 20.45 9.88 18.66
C GLU A 88 21.95 9.90 18.36
N PHE A 89 22.29 10.13 17.09
CA PHE A 89 23.68 10.20 16.62
C PHE A 89 23.96 11.63 16.15
N SER A 90 25.11 12.19 16.53
CA SER A 90 25.62 13.46 16.00
C SER A 90 26.21 13.27 14.59
N ASP A 91 25.94 14.20 13.69
CA ASP A 91 26.39 14.17 12.28
C ASP A 91 27.83 14.69 12.09
N THR A 92 28.56 15.00 13.16
CA THR A 92 29.90 15.64 13.06
C THR A 92 31.05 14.68 12.70
N HIS A 93 30.80 13.40 12.43
CA HIS A 93 31.74 12.38 11.89
C HIS A 93 33.10 12.18 12.63
N GLU A 94 33.44 12.96 13.66
CA GLU A 94 34.75 12.88 14.31
C GLU A 94 34.79 11.96 15.53
N MET A 95 33.65 11.72 16.19
CA MET A 95 33.48 10.69 17.20
C MET A 95 32.01 10.26 17.25
N ALA A 96 31.77 8.95 17.39
CA ALA A 96 30.53 8.49 18.03
C ALA A 96 30.64 8.78 19.53
N ASP A 97 30.66 10.06 19.90
CA ASP A 97 30.17 10.45 21.19
C ASP A 97 28.68 10.21 21.13
N MET A 98 28.29 9.04 21.65
CA MET A 98 27.07 9.00 22.41
C MET A 98 27.29 9.99 23.56
N ALA A 99 27.05 11.28 23.30
CA ALA A 99 26.46 12.09 24.33
C ALA A 99 25.32 11.22 24.90
N PRO A 100 25.09 11.19 26.21
CA PRO A 100 23.90 10.57 26.77
C PRO A 100 22.68 11.24 26.11
N GLY A 101 22.32 10.77 24.93
CA GLY A 101 21.07 11.05 24.27
C GLY A 101 20.06 10.49 25.22
N GLU A 102 19.06 11.31 25.51
CA GLU A 102 18.02 10.98 26.46
C GLU A 102 17.43 9.62 26.02
N LEU A 103 17.70 8.59 26.84
CA LEU A 103 17.17 7.26 26.65
C LEU A 103 15.68 7.37 26.92
N VAL A 104 14.90 7.69 25.89
CA VAL A 104 13.46 7.76 26.01
C VAL A 104 12.93 6.33 26.01
N MET A 105 12.51 5.88 27.18
CA MET A 105 11.69 4.69 27.35
C MET A 105 10.42 4.88 26.52
N LEU A 106 10.26 4.09 25.46
CA LEU A 106 8.96 4.06 24.80
C LEU A 106 7.94 3.42 25.74
N PRO A 107 6.69 3.90 25.77
CA PRO A 107 5.66 3.31 26.60
C PRO A 107 5.40 1.86 26.18
N GLU A 108 5.04 1.02 27.15
CA GLU A 108 4.50 -0.29 26.85
C GLU A 108 3.11 -0.10 26.22
N TRP A 109 3.05 -0.21 24.90
CA TRP A 109 1.81 -0.08 24.16
C TRP A 109 1.02 -1.39 24.20
N ASP A 110 -0.25 -1.30 24.55
CA ASP A 110 -1.20 -2.41 24.39
C ASP A 110 -1.10 -2.98 22.95
N PRO A 111 -0.96 -4.31 22.82
CA PRO A 111 -0.73 -4.96 21.53
C PRO A 111 -1.92 -4.86 20.57
N LYS A 112 -3.12 -4.52 21.05
CA LYS A 112 -4.35 -4.41 20.25
C LYS A 112 -4.81 -2.98 20.03
N PHE A 113 -4.61 -2.08 20.98
CA PHE A 113 -5.15 -0.73 20.88
C PHE A 113 -4.27 0.29 21.59
N VAL A 114 -3.91 1.39 20.93
CA VAL A 114 -3.15 2.47 21.56
C VAL A 114 -3.70 3.83 21.14
N VAL A 115 -3.74 4.76 22.09
CA VAL A 115 -3.96 6.19 21.81
C VAL A 115 -2.61 6.87 21.87
N VAL A 116 -2.30 7.67 20.85
CA VAL A 116 -1.05 8.43 20.76
C VAL A 116 -1.41 9.91 20.65
N GLN A 117 -0.94 10.67 21.61
CA GLN A 117 -1.15 12.12 21.66
C GLN A 117 -0.09 12.87 20.85
N ALA A 118 -0.29 14.17 20.66
CA ALA A 118 0.73 15.01 20.05
C ALA A 118 2.02 14.96 20.88
N ASP A 119 3.17 15.02 20.20
CA ASP A 119 4.52 14.90 20.76
C ASP A 119 4.89 13.54 21.39
N GLU A 120 3.96 12.59 21.49
CA GLU A 120 4.28 11.21 21.85
C GLU A 120 4.94 10.44 20.70
N PRO A 121 5.85 9.49 21.01
CA PRO A 121 6.45 8.66 19.99
C PRO A 121 5.39 7.73 19.36
N LEU A 122 5.32 7.74 18.02
CA LEU A 122 4.46 6.83 17.27
C LEU A 122 4.96 5.38 17.37
N PRO A 123 4.05 4.39 17.54
CA PRO A 123 4.40 2.97 17.54
C PRO A 123 5.19 2.56 16.29
N THR A 124 6.07 1.57 16.43
CA THR A 124 6.89 1.14 15.29
C THR A 124 6.14 0.25 14.29
N GLU A 125 4.99 -0.27 14.71
CA GLU A 125 4.14 -1.22 14.00
C GLU A 125 2.66 -1.02 14.37
N TRP A 126 1.78 -1.16 13.38
CA TRP A 126 0.34 -1.20 13.56
C TRP A 126 -0.37 -1.88 12.38
N ALA A 127 -1.58 -2.35 12.63
CA ALA A 127 -2.45 -2.88 11.59
C ALA A 127 -3.33 -1.79 10.95
N ALA A 128 -3.72 -0.80 11.75
CA ALA A 128 -4.54 0.32 11.31
C ALA A 128 -4.25 1.58 12.15
N CYS A 129 -4.48 2.75 11.56
CA CYS A 129 -4.27 4.05 12.18
C CYS A 129 -5.46 4.98 11.89
N VAL A 130 -6.06 5.55 12.93
CA VAL A 130 -7.18 6.50 12.84
C VAL A 130 -6.74 7.83 13.45
N LEU A 131 -6.93 8.92 12.71
CA LEU A 131 -6.75 10.28 13.26
C LEU A 131 -8.10 10.85 13.70
N LEU A 132 -8.16 11.35 14.94
CA LEU A 132 -9.31 12.08 15.45
C LEU A 132 -9.04 13.58 15.33
N SER A 133 -9.51 14.19 14.24
CA SER A 133 -9.28 15.60 13.93
C SER A 133 -10.44 16.46 14.42
N ASP A 134 -10.12 17.60 15.02
CA ASP A 134 -11.09 18.63 15.39
C ASP A 134 -10.41 20.01 15.45
N THR A 135 -11.20 21.07 15.39
CA THR A 135 -10.84 22.43 15.78
C THR A 135 -10.94 22.68 17.28
N GLU A 136 -11.74 21.89 18.02
CA GLU A 136 -11.85 22.05 19.47
C GLU A 136 -10.68 21.43 20.21
N ARG A 137 -10.31 22.09 21.33
CA ARG A 137 -9.10 21.79 22.09
C ARG A 137 -9.25 20.70 23.15
N LYS A 138 -10.49 20.25 23.43
CA LYS A 138 -10.89 19.08 24.27
C LYS A 138 -12.34 18.67 23.97
N PRO A 139 -12.65 18.21 22.75
CA PRO A 139 -14.01 17.85 22.40
C PRO A 139 -14.48 16.64 23.20
N VAL A 140 -15.69 16.74 23.77
CA VAL A 140 -16.33 15.68 24.57
C VAL A 140 -16.50 14.39 23.75
N TRP A 141 -16.71 14.52 22.43
CA TRP A 141 -16.95 13.39 21.54
C TRP A 141 -15.73 12.46 21.37
N ARG A 142 -14.50 12.96 21.60
CA ARG A 142 -13.30 12.19 21.27
C ARG A 142 -13.16 10.97 22.14
N GLN A 143 -13.45 11.09 23.44
CA GLN A 143 -13.39 9.95 24.35
C GLN A 143 -14.43 8.88 23.96
N GLU A 144 -15.63 9.30 23.60
CA GLU A 144 -16.67 8.39 23.11
C GLU A 144 -16.25 7.67 21.81
N ALA A 145 -15.62 8.38 20.87
CA ALA A 145 -15.07 7.77 19.66
C ALA A 145 -13.93 6.78 19.97
N ILE A 146 -13.03 7.11 20.90
CA ILE A 146 -11.94 6.22 21.35
C ILE A 146 -12.51 4.94 21.94
N ASP A 147 -13.51 5.05 22.81
CA ASP A 147 -14.13 3.89 23.46
C ASP A 147 -14.89 3.02 22.43
N ALA A 148 -15.62 3.64 21.50
CA ALA A 148 -16.29 2.93 20.42
C ALA A 148 -15.30 2.22 19.46
N LEU A 149 -14.19 2.89 19.10
CA LEU A 149 -13.11 2.27 18.30
C LEU A 149 -12.48 1.10 19.04
N ARG A 150 -12.22 1.24 20.34
CA ARG A 150 -11.63 0.18 21.18
C ARG A 150 -12.54 -1.03 21.29
N GLU A 151 -13.83 -0.82 21.56
CA GLU A 151 -14.81 -1.90 21.66
C GLU A 151 -15.06 -2.59 20.32
N GLY A 152 -15.16 -1.80 19.24
CA GLY A 152 -15.44 -2.28 17.89
C GLY A 152 -14.27 -2.94 17.18
N TRP A 153 -13.02 -2.66 17.57
CA TRP A 153 -11.84 -3.25 16.91
C TRP A 153 -11.76 -4.77 17.11
N LYS A 154 -11.99 -5.52 16.02
CA LYS A 154 -11.87 -7.00 15.96
C LYS A 154 -10.72 -7.47 15.06
N GLY A 155 -9.89 -6.55 14.55
CA GLY A 155 -8.78 -6.87 13.65
C GLY A 155 -7.64 -7.62 14.34
N TYR A 156 -6.74 -8.15 13.51
CA TYR A 156 -5.48 -8.70 13.97
C TYR A 156 -4.45 -7.58 14.07
N GLY A 157 -3.68 -7.54 15.15
CA GLY A 157 -2.70 -6.49 15.41
C GLY A 157 -3.29 -5.21 16.03
N ARG A 158 -2.45 -4.17 16.07
CA ARG A 158 -2.70 -2.93 16.80
C ARG A 158 -3.50 -1.91 15.98
N LEU A 159 -4.58 -1.38 16.55
CA LEU A 159 -5.21 -0.13 16.12
C LEU A 159 -4.57 1.05 16.87
N VAL A 160 -4.05 2.01 16.11
CA VAL A 160 -3.47 3.25 16.64
C VAL A 160 -4.46 4.38 16.45
N VAL A 161 -4.78 5.11 17.51
CA VAL A 161 -5.64 6.29 17.46
C VAL A 161 -4.80 7.53 17.75
N LEU A 162 -4.65 8.39 16.75
CA LEU A 162 -3.89 9.63 16.85
C LEU A 162 -4.80 10.76 17.31
N VAL A 163 -4.37 11.47 18.35
CA VAL A 163 -5.10 12.58 18.95
C VAL A 163 -4.20 13.82 18.93
N PRO A 164 -4.61 14.91 18.26
CA PRO A 164 -3.75 16.08 18.08
C PRO A 164 -3.56 16.91 19.36
N GLU A 165 -4.12 16.56 20.50
CA GLU A 165 -3.93 17.34 21.74
C GLU A 165 -2.65 16.96 22.49
N ASP A 166 -2.01 17.96 23.09
CA ASP A 166 -0.86 17.78 23.96
C ASP A 166 -1.31 17.21 25.32
N SER A 167 -0.50 16.33 25.90
CA SER A 167 -0.67 15.73 27.24
C SER A 167 -0.59 16.73 28.41
N GLY A 168 -0.55 18.04 28.13
CA GLY A 168 -0.48 19.12 29.11
C GLY A 168 0.93 19.68 29.35
N ALA A 169 1.95 19.16 28.67
CA ALA A 169 3.30 19.72 28.68
C ALA A 169 3.41 20.92 27.72
N HIS A 170 4.22 21.93 28.07
CA HIS A 170 4.38 23.14 27.25
C HIS A 170 4.78 22.79 25.80
N PRO A 171 4.02 23.22 24.79
CA PRO A 171 4.31 22.87 23.40
C PRO A 171 5.67 23.44 22.99
N VAL A 172 6.53 22.57 22.45
CA VAL A 172 7.73 23.03 21.73
C VAL A 172 7.24 23.74 20.46
N ALA A 173 7.55 25.03 20.33
CA ALA A 173 7.12 25.84 19.19
C ALA A 173 7.50 25.15 17.86
N GLY A 174 6.49 24.75 17.08
CA GLY A 174 6.66 24.12 15.76
C GLY A 174 6.55 22.58 15.71
N GLY A 175 6.72 21.87 16.83
CA GLY A 175 6.66 20.39 16.86
C GLY A 175 5.27 19.85 16.51
N HIS A 176 4.25 20.49 17.05
CA HIS A 176 2.85 20.14 16.86
C HIS A 176 2.39 20.19 15.39
N SER A 177 2.91 21.12 14.57
CA SER A 177 2.55 21.18 13.15
C SER A 177 3.11 20.00 12.38
N VAL A 178 4.39 19.67 12.61
CA VAL A 178 5.07 18.55 11.95
C VAL A 178 4.46 17.22 12.37
N TRP A 179 4.09 17.07 13.64
CA TRP A 179 3.39 15.88 14.12
C TRP A 179 2.03 15.74 13.43
N ALA A 180 1.24 16.81 13.37
CA ALA A 180 -0.08 16.77 12.76
C ALA A 180 -0.04 16.45 11.26
N ASP A 181 0.92 17.03 10.52
CA ASP A 181 1.10 16.73 9.10
C ASP A 181 1.44 15.24 8.88
N ARG A 182 2.31 14.67 9.74
CA ARG A 182 2.62 13.22 9.71
C ARG A 182 1.43 12.37 10.11
N ALA A 183 0.71 12.76 11.15
CA ALA A 183 -0.46 12.04 11.63
C ALA A 183 -1.53 11.96 10.55
N PHE A 184 -1.79 13.06 9.85
CA PHE A 184 -2.71 13.10 8.73
C PHE A 184 -2.23 12.28 7.53
N ALA A 185 -0.94 12.40 7.17
CA ALA A 185 -0.36 11.65 6.07
C ALA A 185 -0.42 10.12 6.29
N TRP A 186 -0.16 9.66 7.52
CA TRP A 186 -0.04 8.23 7.84
C TRP A 186 -1.35 7.59 8.33
N ALA A 187 -2.37 8.39 8.65
CA ALA A 187 -3.67 7.87 9.02
C ALA A 187 -4.31 7.11 7.86
N ASP A 188 -4.88 5.95 8.18
CA ASP A 188 -5.67 5.16 7.24
C ASP A 188 -7.08 5.72 7.10
N GLU A 189 -7.64 6.22 8.21
CA GLU A 189 -8.92 6.91 8.26
C GLU A 189 -8.84 8.15 9.18
N VAL A 190 -9.66 9.14 8.90
CA VAL A 190 -9.77 10.39 9.66
C VAL A 190 -11.22 10.57 10.08
N ILE A 191 -11.47 10.60 11.39
CA ILE A 191 -12.76 11.06 11.92
C ILE A 191 -12.60 12.54 12.24
N ALA A 192 -13.44 13.35 11.60
CA ALA A 192 -13.39 14.78 11.78
C ALA A 192 -14.65 15.30 12.48
N GLY A 193 -14.48 15.79 13.70
CA GLY A 193 -15.51 16.56 14.39
C GLY A 193 -15.70 17.91 13.70
N VAL A 194 -16.93 18.23 13.33
CA VAL A 194 -17.25 19.55 12.79
C VAL A 194 -18.06 20.32 13.82
N PRO A 195 -17.60 21.50 14.26
CA PRO A 195 -18.32 22.30 15.23
C PRO A 195 -19.70 22.71 14.69
N SER A 196 -20.67 22.86 15.59
CA SER A 196 -22.06 23.22 15.24
C SER A 196 -22.20 24.58 14.56
N ALA A 197 -21.17 25.44 14.65
CA ALA A 197 -21.07 26.72 13.95
C ALA A 197 -19.60 27.01 13.61
N GLY A 198 -19.31 27.35 12.35
CA GLY A 198 -17.98 27.77 11.90
C GLY A 198 -17.54 27.16 10.57
N PRO A 199 -16.48 27.71 9.95
CA PRO A 199 -15.90 27.12 8.74
C PRO A 199 -15.31 25.75 9.04
N LEU A 200 -15.32 24.86 8.03
CA LEU A 200 -14.57 23.61 8.11
C LEU A 200 -13.10 23.91 8.46
N PRO A 201 -12.47 23.14 9.36
CA PRO A 201 -11.06 23.29 9.67
C PRO A 201 -10.23 23.37 8.37
N PRO A 202 -9.29 24.31 8.25
CA PRO A 202 -8.44 24.42 7.06
C PRO A 202 -7.72 23.12 6.71
N ARG A 203 -7.41 22.28 7.72
CA ARG A 203 -6.77 20.96 7.54
C ARG A 203 -7.71 19.85 7.07
N LEU A 204 -9.03 20.04 7.15
CA LEU A 204 -10.02 19.14 6.53
C LEU A 204 -10.36 19.59 5.11
N LEU A 205 -10.09 20.86 4.81
CA LEU A 205 -10.06 21.33 3.45
C LEU A 205 -8.71 20.90 2.86
N PRO A 206 -8.69 20.32 1.67
CA PRO A 206 -7.43 20.02 1.03
C PRO A 206 -6.73 21.33 0.65
N ASP A 207 -5.82 21.80 1.50
CA ASP A 207 -5.00 23.00 1.25
C ASP A 207 -4.04 22.79 0.06
N ARG A 208 -3.76 21.53 -0.30
CA ARG A 208 -2.96 21.15 -1.48
C ARG A 208 -3.79 20.32 -2.43
N ALA A 209 -3.58 20.51 -3.73
CA ALA A 209 -4.21 19.69 -4.76
C ALA A 209 -4.00 18.17 -4.54
N ALA A 210 -2.84 17.76 -4.02
CA ALA A 210 -2.53 16.39 -3.59
C ALA A 210 -3.49 15.83 -2.50
N ASP A 211 -3.81 16.67 -1.51
CA ASP A 211 -4.69 16.32 -0.41
C ASP A 211 -6.16 16.25 -0.87
N ALA A 212 -6.51 16.97 -1.95
CA ALA A 212 -7.87 16.99 -2.49
C ALA A 212 -8.29 15.66 -3.12
N TYR A 213 -7.33 14.94 -3.71
CA TYR A 213 -7.61 13.66 -4.37
C TYR A 213 -7.60 12.48 -3.38
N SER A 214 -6.82 12.57 -2.30
CA SER A 214 -6.64 11.46 -1.33
C SER A 214 -7.37 11.65 0.01
N GLY A 215 -7.81 12.88 0.33
CA GLY A 215 -8.49 13.23 1.57
C GLY A 215 -9.92 12.72 1.68
N PRO A 216 -10.79 12.90 0.65
CA PRO A 216 -12.20 12.53 0.74
C PRO A 216 -12.45 11.05 1.02
N SER A 217 -11.60 10.17 0.49
CA SER A 217 -11.80 8.71 0.61
C SER A 217 -11.48 8.15 2.00
N ARG A 218 -10.66 8.85 2.80
CA ARG A 218 -10.29 8.48 4.17
C ARG A 218 -11.05 9.28 5.23
N LEU A 219 -11.83 10.27 4.80
CA LEU A 219 -12.52 11.19 5.71
C LEU A 219 -13.90 10.66 6.07
N THR A 220 -14.23 10.73 7.37
CA THR A 220 -15.59 10.56 7.90
C THR A 220 -15.92 11.78 8.75
N LEU A 221 -17.05 12.45 8.45
CA LEU A 221 -17.51 13.60 9.22
C LEU A 221 -18.35 13.16 10.43
N LEU A 222 -18.10 13.77 11.58
CA LEU A 222 -18.94 13.69 12.76
C LEU A 222 -19.70 15.00 12.94
N LEU A 223 -21.03 14.93 12.76
CA LEU A 223 -21.93 16.09 12.74
C LEU A 223 -22.79 16.12 14.02
N THR A 224 -22.22 16.59 15.13
CA THR A 224 -22.85 16.60 16.47
C THR A 224 -23.81 17.78 16.73
N GLY A 225 -24.31 18.46 15.67
CA GLY A 225 -25.18 19.65 15.77
C GLY A 225 -26.42 19.60 14.86
N THR A 226 -27.46 20.40 15.18
CA THR A 226 -28.82 20.24 14.64
C THR A 226 -29.22 21.16 13.47
N GLU A 227 -28.74 22.40 13.36
CA GLU A 227 -29.34 23.37 12.40
C GLU A 227 -28.47 23.69 11.17
N ASP A 228 -27.17 24.01 11.31
CA ASP A 228 -26.27 24.29 10.16
C ASP A 228 -25.75 23.03 9.43
N SER A 229 -26.22 21.85 9.83
CA SER A 229 -25.75 20.58 9.28
C SER A 229 -26.25 20.29 7.84
N THR A 230 -27.22 21.04 7.31
CA THR A 230 -27.84 20.74 6.00
C THR A 230 -26.91 21.03 4.82
N GLU A 231 -26.21 22.17 4.84
CA GLU A 231 -25.24 22.53 3.80
C GLU A 231 -24.04 21.59 3.82
N LEU A 232 -23.54 21.28 5.01
CA LEU A 232 -22.41 20.39 5.20
C LEU A 232 -22.74 18.94 4.82
N ARG A 233 -23.92 18.43 5.18
CA ARG A 233 -24.42 17.13 4.69
C ARG A 233 -24.54 17.12 3.17
N SER A 234 -25.03 18.22 2.58
CA SER A 234 -25.13 18.35 1.13
C SER A 234 -23.75 18.38 0.46
N TRP A 235 -22.77 19.06 1.05
CA TRP A 235 -21.38 19.04 0.61
C TRP A 235 -20.76 17.64 0.75
N ALA A 236 -20.92 16.99 1.90
CA ALA A 236 -20.40 15.65 2.14
C ALA A 236 -20.95 14.65 1.11
N ARG A 237 -22.27 14.68 0.86
CA ARG A 237 -22.94 13.87 -0.16
C ARG A 237 -22.43 14.14 -1.58
N ARG A 238 -22.19 15.40 -1.96
CA ARG A 238 -21.65 15.74 -3.29
C ARG A 238 -20.22 15.23 -3.50
N ASN A 239 -19.47 15.03 -2.42
CA ASN A 239 -18.09 14.57 -2.45
C ASN A 239 -17.93 13.11 -2.01
N SER A 240 -19.03 12.35 -1.90
CA SER A 240 -19.04 10.96 -1.42
C SER A 240 -18.38 10.76 -0.04
N ILE A 241 -18.38 11.79 0.83
CA ILE A 241 -17.81 11.72 2.18
C ILE A 241 -18.90 11.22 3.15
N PRO A 242 -18.70 10.09 3.86
CA PRO A 242 -19.64 9.64 4.86
C PRO A 242 -19.75 10.62 6.02
N ALA A 243 -20.95 10.73 6.59
CA ALA A 243 -21.20 11.51 7.77
C ALA A 243 -22.00 10.69 8.79
N ALA A 244 -21.62 10.79 10.06
CA ALA A 244 -22.34 10.22 11.20
C ALA A 244 -22.85 11.32 12.13
N ALA A 245 -23.97 11.05 12.80
CA ALA A 245 -24.53 11.96 13.80
C ALA A 245 -23.95 11.72 15.21
N THR A 246 -23.32 10.56 15.44
CA THR A 246 -22.77 10.18 16.75
C THR A 246 -21.32 9.68 16.62
N PRO A 247 -20.50 9.83 17.66
CA PRO A 247 -19.12 9.34 17.66
C PRO A 247 -19.04 7.83 17.45
N ALA A 248 -19.95 7.07 18.09
CA ALA A 248 -20.08 5.64 17.87
C ALA A 248 -20.40 5.30 16.41
N GLY A 249 -21.31 6.04 15.76
CA GLY A 249 -21.63 5.85 14.34
C GLY A 249 -20.45 6.16 13.42
N ALA A 250 -19.66 7.20 13.72
CA ALA A 250 -18.45 7.52 12.97
C ALA A 250 -17.40 6.39 13.11
N ALA A 251 -17.21 5.88 14.34
CA ALA A 251 -16.34 4.75 14.61
C ALA A 251 -16.77 3.49 13.85
N THR A 252 -18.07 3.19 13.77
CA THR A 252 -18.59 2.06 12.98
C THR A 252 -18.23 2.20 11.50
N ILE A 253 -18.47 3.36 10.89
CA ILE A 253 -18.13 3.62 9.47
C ILE A 253 -16.64 3.39 9.22
N VAL A 254 -15.79 3.95 10.08
CA VAL A 254 -14.33 3.81 9.99
C VAL A 254 -13.89 2.36 10.16
N LEU A 255 -14.43 1.64 11.14
CA LEU A 255 -14.11 0.23 11.36
C LEU A 255 -14.56 -0.66 10.20
N ASP A 256 -15.68 -0.36 9.55
CA ASP A 256 -16.16 -1.10 8.37
C ASP A 256 -15.21 -0.92 7.17
N ARG A 257 -14.62 0.27 6.99
CA ARG A 257 -13.61 0.54 5.94
C ARG A 257 -12.24 -0.07 6.27
N ILE A 258 -11.79 0.10 7.51
CA ILE A 258 -10.54 -0.50 8.00
C ILE A 258 -10.64 -2.03 8.01
N ARG A 259 -11.82 -2.61 8.22
CA ARG A 259 -12.03 -4.05 8.37
C ARG A 259 -11.08 -4.63 9.43
N ARG A 260 -10.25 -5.61 9.05
CA ARG A 260 -9.25 -6.24 9.95
C ARG A 260 -7.90 -5.52 9.99
N GLY A 261 -7.74 -4.39 9.30
CA GLY A 261 -6.44 -3.74 9.09
C GLY A 261 -5.50 -4.54 8.18
N LEU A 262 -4.21 -4.19 8.20
CA LEU A 262 -3.09 -4.92 7.62
C LEU A 262 -1.83 -4.58 8.40
N GLU A 263 -1.20 -5.57 9.04
CA GLU A 263 0.02 -5.38 9.82
C GLU A 263 1.14 -4.77 8.96
N ARG A 264 1.64 -3.62 9.43
CA ARG A 264 2.70 -2.84 8.79
C ARG A 264 3.69 -2.40 9.86
N ALA A 265 4.97 -2.46 9.53
CA ALA A 265 6.07 -2.06 10.40
C ALA A 265 7.10 -1.22 9.64
N GLY A 266 7.93 -0.47 10.37
CA GLY A 266 8.96 0.37 9.77
C GLY A 266 8.37 1.40 8.80
N GLY A 267 8.95 1.57 7.61
CA GLY A 267 8.42 2.50 6.60
C GLY A 267 7.07 2.09 6.01
N PHE A 268 6.70 0.81 6.05
CA PHE A 268 5.41 0.34 5.51
C PHE A 268 4.20 0.92 6.23
N ARG A 269 4.35 1.34 7.49
CA ARG A 269 3.28 1.95 8.27
C ARG A 269 2.90 3.36 7.77
N GLN A 270 3.76 3.98 6.97
CA GLN A 270 3.55 5.29 6.36
C GLN A 270 2.73 5.21 5.07
N VAL A 271 2.48 4.00 4.57
CA VAL A 271 1.64 3.76 3.39
C VAL A 271 0.21 3.52 3.85
N PRO A 272 -0.78 4.36 3.48
CA PRO A 272 -2.17 4.18 3.86
C PRO A 272 -2.71 2.81 3.47
N LEU A 273 -3.60 2.26 4.30
CA LEU A 273 -4.14 0.91 4.18
C LEU A 273 -4.78 0.66 2.82
N LEU A 274 -5.41 1.68 2.28
CA LEU A 274 -6.02 1.71 0.98
C LEU A 274 -5.01 1.39 -0.16
N VAL A 275 -3.81 1.98 -0.11
CA VAL A 275 -2.71 1.67 -1.05
C VAL A 275 -2.08 0.33 -0.68
N ALA A 276 -1.88 0.06 0.61
CA ALA A 276 -1.22 -1.14 1.08
C ALA A 276 -1.97 -2.44 0.74
N ARG A 277 -3.27 -2.33 0.40
CA ARG A 277 -4.14 -3.43 -0.04
C ARG A 277 -4.15 -3.67 -1.55
N THR A 278 -3.61 -2.77 -2.36
CA THR A 278 -3.62 -3.00 -3.81
C THR A 278 -2.63 -4.11 -4.19
N GLY A 279 -2.94 -4.83 -5.28
CA GLY A 279 -2.08 -5.93 -5.76
C GLY A 279 -0.69 -5.44 -6.17
N GLU A 280 -0.62 -4.25 -6.75
CA GLU A 280 0.61 -3.62 -7.24
C GLU A 280 1.55 -3.26 -6.08
N PHE A 281 0.99 -2.79 -4.96
CA PHE A 281 1.77 -2.55 -3.77
C PHE A 281 2.33 -3.85 -3.19
N ASP A 282 1.53 -4.92 -3.16
CA ASP A 282 1.99 -6.22 -2.69
C ASP A 282 3.07 -6.82 -3.61
N ASP A 283 2.91 -6.72 -4.94
CA ASP A 283 3.92 -7.12 -5.93
C ASP A 283 5.23 -6.36 -5.71
N TRP A 284 5.16 -5.03 -5.59
CA TRP A 284 6.33 -4.21 -5.33
C TRP A 284 6.98 -4.56 -3.98
N ARG A 285 6.19 -4.75 -2.93
CA ARG A 285 6.66 -5.17 -1.61
C ARG A 285 7.38 -6.53 -1.67
N ARG A 286 6.85 -7.48 -2.45
CA ARG A 286 7.50 -8.77 -2.70
C ARG A 286 8.81 -8.59 -3.46
N ALA A 287 8.85 -7.73 -4.47
CA ALA A 287 10.06 -7.41 -5.22
C ALA A 287 11.15 -6.81 -4.31
N LEU A 288 10.79 -5.89 -3.39
CA LEU A 288 11.72 -5.37 -2.39
C LEU A 288 12.32 -6.47 -1.52
N ARG A 289 11.48 -7.41 -1.03
CA ARG A 289 11.95 -8.54 -0.22
C ARG A 289 12.91 -9.44 -1.00
N THR A 290 12.59 -9.75 -2.26
CA THR A 290 13.47 -10.53 -3.15
C THR A 290 14.81 -9.81 -3.37
N ALA A 291 14.78 -8.49 -3.53
CA ALA A 291 15.97 -7.66 -3.66
C ALA A 291 16.68 -7.36 -2.32
N ARG A 292 16.21 -7.93 -1.20
CA ARG A 292 16.71 -7.66 0.16
C ARG A 292 16.76 -6.16 0.50
N THR A 293 15.85 -5.40 -0.08
CA THR A 293 15.72 -3.96 0.10
C THR A 293 14.65 -3.68 1.15
N THR A 294 14.86 -2.67 2.00
CA THR A 294 13.93 -2.31 3.09
C THR A 294 13.31 -0.93 2.88
N LEU A 295 12.01 -0.80 3.13
CA LEU A 295 11.31 0.48 3.07
C LEU A 295 11.59 1.29 4.34
N VAL A 296 12.26 2.43 4.20
CA VAL A 296 12.62 3.36 5.29
C VAL A 296 11.48 4.34 5.55
N GLY A 297 10.81 4.80 4.51
CA GLY A 297 9.65 5.67 4.61
C GLY A 297 8.93 5.87 3.28
N ALA A 298 7.71 6.38 3.35
CA ALA A 298 6.84 6.63 2.21
C ALA A 298 6.08 7.94 2.40
N ASP A 299 5.82 8.62 1.29
CA ASP A 299 5.04 9.84 1.21
C ASP A 299 4.08 9.75 0.03
N ILE A 300 2.77 9.78 0.31
CA ILE A 300 1.73 9.65 -0.72
C ILE A 300 1.53 11.01 -1.38
N HIS A 301 1.68 11.06 -2.70
CA HIS A 301 1.41 12.27 -3.48
C HIS A 301 -0.06 12.39 -3.84
N TRP A 302 -0.67 11.29 -4.27
CA TRP A 302 -2.09 11.27 -4.62
C TRP A 302 -2.59 9.83 -4.75
N ILE A 303 -3.90 9.67 -4.59
CA ILE A 303 -4.62 8.42 -4.81
C ILE A 303 -5.86 8.78 -5.63
N GLN A 304 -6.10 8.05 -6.71
CA GLN A 304 -7.30 8.19 -7.52
C GLN A 304 -8.26 7.05 -7.20
N HIS A 305 -9.51 7.42 -6.99
CA HIS A 305 -10.60 6.51 -6.72
C HIS A 305 -11.58 6.43 -7.88
N ASP A 306 -12.19 5.27 -8.01
CA ASP A 306 -13.41 5.06 -8.76
C ASP A 306 -14.39 4.30 -7.87
N ASP A 307 -15.41 4.99 -7.38
CA ASP A 307 -16.44 4.43 -6.49
C ASP A 307 -17.28 3.34 -7.19
N THR A 308 -17.22 3.26 -8.51
CA THR A 308 -17.92 2.24 -9.30
C THR A 308 -17.06 1.00 -9.58
N ALA A 309 -15.76 1.06 -9.27
CA ALA A 309 -14.82 -0.02 -9.51
C ALA A 309 -14.51 -0.81 -8.23
N GLU A 310 -14.34 -2.12 -8.38
CA GLU A 310 -13.70 -2.97 -7.37
C GLU A 310 -12.39 -3.55 -7.96
N PRO A 311 -11.21 -3.28 -7.38
CA PRO A 311 -10.93 -2.38 -6.25
C PRO A 311 -11.16 -0.90 -6.59
N SER A 312 -11.55 -0.11 -5.57
CA SER A 312 -11.89 1.31 -5.75
C SER A 312 -10.70 2.22 -5.99
N VAL A 313 -9.46 1.76 -5.76
CA VAL A 313 -8.25 2.52 -6.08
C VAL A 313 -7.84 2.21 -7.51
N THR A 314 -7.92 3.19 -8.40
CA THR A 314 -7.54 3.01 -9.80
C THR A 314 -6.10 3.41 -10.08
N TRP A 315 -5.59 4.41 -9.36
CA TRP A 315 -4.20 4.86 -9.48
C TRP A 315 -3.69 5.43 -8.16
N TRP A 316 -2.37 5.41 -7.98
CA TRP A 316 -1.71 6.12 -6.90
C TRP A 316 -0.26 6.44 -7.25
N ALA A 317 0.27 7.47 -6.60
CA ALA A 317 1.69 7.78 -6.63
C ALA A 317 2.25 8.06 -5.24
N MET A 318 3.48 7.62 -5.00
CA MET A 318 4.18 7.87 -3.75
C MET A 318 5.69 7.98 -3.96
N SER A 319 6.34 8.83 -3.17
CA SER A 319 7.79 8.79 -3.01
C SER A 319 8.14 7.82 -1.91
N VAL A 320 9.09 6.92 -2.19
CA VAL A 320 9.60 5.97 -1.21
C VAL A 320 11.08 6.20 -0.98
N ARG A 321 11.49 6.02 0.27
CA ARG A 321 12.91 5.92 0.64
C ARG A 321 13.22 4.47 0.92
N VAL A 322 14.09 3.87 0.11
CA VAL A 322 14.44 2.45 0.20
C VAL A 322 15.91 2.31 0.57
N ARG A 323 16.22 1.36 1.44
CA ARG A 323 17.60 0.99 1.80
C ARG A 323 17.96 -0.32 1.14
N HIS A 324 19.00 -0.26 0.32
CA HIS A 324 19.58 -1.39 -0.39
C HIS A 324 20.51 -2.23 0.50
N PRO A 325 20.88 -3.46 0.09
CA PRO A 325 21.79 -4.32 0.86
C PRO A 325 23.17 -3.70 1.13
N ASP A 326 23.62 -2.76 0.29
CA ASP A 326 24.86 -2.00 0.44
C ASP A 326 24.70 -0.78 1.40
N HIS A 327 23.58 -0.72 2.13
CA HIS A 327 23.18 0.37 3.03
C HIS A 327 22.92 1.72 2.37
N ARG A 328 23.05 1.82 1.03
CA ARG A 328 22.67 3.04 0.30
C ARG A 328 21.17 3.26 0.41
N ILE A 329 20.78 4.52 0.62
CA ILE A 329 19.37 4.93 0.60
C ILE A 329 19.11 5.68 -0.70
N THR A 330 18.09 5.25 -1.44
CA THR A 330 17.59 5.96 -2.61
C THR A 330 16.18 6.45 -2.37
N THR A 331 15.82 7.51 -3.08
CA THR A 331 14.45 8.00 -3.15
C THR A 331 13.91 7.69 -4.53
N ASP A 332 12.85 6.89 -4.58
CA ASP A 332 12.22 6.47 -5.83
C ASP A 332 10.79 7.01 -5.88
N LEU A 333 10.34 7.41 -7.07
CA LEU A 333 8.93 7.72 -7.30
C LEU A 333 8.24 6.46 -7.84
N LEU A 334 7.21 6.03 -7.14
CA LEU A 334 6.37 4.91 -7.55
C LEU A 334 5.05 5.44 -8.05
N VAL A 335 4.67 5.02 -9.26
CA VAL A 335 3.37 5.29 -9.85
C VAL A 335 2.79 3.94 -10.25
N ALA A 336 1.63 3.62 -9.73
CA ALA A 336 0.93 2.38 -10.03
C ALA A 336 -0.53 2.65 -10.39
N ARG A 337 -1.07 1.72 -11.15
CA ARG A 337 -2.46 1.66 -11.58
C ARG A 337 -3.01 0.31 -11.16
N ALA A 338 -4.27 0.24 -10.78
CA ALA A 338 -4.99 -1.01 -10.65
C ALA A 338 -4.74 -1.90 -11.87
N THR A 339 -4.46 -3.17 -11.59
CA THR A 339 -4.31 -4.20 -12.59
C THR A 339 -5.56 -4.22 -13.46
N VAL A 340 -5.37 -4.22 -14.77
CA VAL A 340 -6.47 -4.33 -15.72
C VAL A 340 -6.34 -5.63 -16.50
N VAL A 341 -7.47 -6.21 -16.89
CA VAL A 341 -7.50 -7.29 -17.87
C VAL A 341 -7.94 -6.73 -19.21
N SER A 342 -7.16 -7.00 -20.26
CA SER A 342 -7.57 -6.77 -21.64
C SER A 342 -7.86 -8.09 -22.31
N ILE A 343 -8.98 -8.15 -23.02
CA ILE A 343 -9.50 -9.38 -23.60
C ILE A 343 -9.29 -9.36 -25.12
N VAL A 344 -8.51 -10.29 -25.64
CA VAL A 344 -8.46 -10.59 -27.07
C VAL A 344 -9.52 -11.63 -27.37
N ALA A 345 -10.72 -11.15 -27.68
CA ALA A 345 -11.81 -11.97 -28.18
C ALA A 345 -11.73 -12.03 -29.70
N TYR A 346 -11.53 -13.23 -30.25
CA TYR A 346 -11.26 -13.38 -31.68
C TYR A 346 -11.93 -14.59 -32.30
N ARG A 347 -12.16 -14.51 -33.60
CA ARG A 347 -12.56 -15.61 -34.47
C ARG A 347 -11.36 -16.02 -35.34
N SER A 348 -10.93 -17.27 -35.20
CA SER A 348 -9.75 -17.78 -35.92
C SER A 348 -10.07 -18.10 -37.38
N HIS A 349 -9.16 -17.76 -38.30
CA HIS A 349 -9.17 -18.22 -39.68
C HIS A 349 -7.91 -19.04 -40.02
N PRO A 350 -7.90 -19.85 -41.10
CA PRO A 350 -6.72 -20.66 -41.48
C PRO A 350 -5.45 -19.84 -41.64
N ARG A 351 -5.57 -18.64 -42.21
CA ARG A 351 -4.52 -17.63 -42.21
C ARG A 351 -4.76 -16.70 -41.02
N TRP A 352 -3.78 -16.60 -40.13
CA TRP A 352 -3.96 -15.86 -38.87
C TRP A 352 -4.28 -14.37 -39.07
N THR A 353 -3.76 -13.74 -40.12
CA THR A 353 -4.08 -12.34 -40.50
C THR A 353 -5.52 -12.15 -40.94
N ASP A 354 -6.20 -13.24 -41.30
CA ASP A 354 -7.61 -13.23 -41.69
C ASP A 354 -8.53 -13.43 -40.50
N SER A 355 -7.95 -13.68 -39.31
CA SER A 355 -8.70 -13.71 -38.07
C SER A 355 -9.33 -12.36 -37.81
N GLU A 356 -10.51 -12.39 -37.20
CA GLU A 356 -11.22 -11.20 -36.80
C GLU A 356 -11.14 -11.05 -35.29
N VAL A 357 -10.99 -9.82 -34.82
CA VAL A 357 -10.89 -9.47 -33.41
C VAL A 357 -12.00 -8.47 -33.05
N VAL A 358 -12.51 -8.61 -31.84
CA VAL A 358 -13.48 -7.69 -31.26
C VAL A 358 -12.74 -6.58 -30.53
N LEU A 359 -12.99 -5.34 -30.93
CA LEU A 359 -12.55 -4.11 -30.27
C LEU A 359 -13.77 -3.37 -29.72
N VAL A 360 -13.52 -2.39 -28.86
CA VAL A 360 -14.54 -1.46 -28.38
C VAL A 360 -14.12 -0.03 -28.66
N GLU A 361 -15.09 0.83 -28.93
CA GLU A 361 -14.84 2.27 -29.00
C GLU A 361 -14.45 2.79 -27.60
N SER A 362 -13.36 3.55 -27.52
CA SER A 362 -13.03 4.29 -26.30
C SER A 362 -14.03 5.43 -26.10
N ASP A 363 -14.45 5.68 -24.86
CA ASP A 363 -15.40 6.76 -24.50
C ASP A 363 -14.82 8.19 -24.68
N GLY A 364 -13.74 8.35 -25.43
CA GLY A 364 -13.22 9.65 -25.87
C GLY A 364 -12.66 10.55 -24.75
N SER A 365 -12.50 10.03 -23.53
CA SER A 365 -11.90 10.76 -22.41
C SER A 365 -10.37 10.77 -22.43
N GLY A 366 -9.76 9.93 -23.27
CA GLY A 366 -8.33 9.96 -23.55
C GLY A 366 -7.98 11.14 -24.45
N THR A 367 -6.92 11.86 -24.11
CA THR A 367 -6.37 13.06 -24.79
C THR A 367 -5.85 12.79 -26.21
N GLY A 368 -6.53 11.95 -27.00
CA GLY A 368 -6.20 11.67 -28.38
C GLY A 368 -6.18 12.97 -29.17
N TYR A 369 -5.04 13.28 -29.78
CA TYR A 369 -4.90 14.37 -30.73
C TYR A 369 -5.61 13.98 -32.04
N GLY A 370 -6.94 13.93 -32.04
CA GLY A 370 -7.73 13.60 -33.22
C GLY A 370 -9.24 13.52 -32.93
N PRO A 371 -10.10 13.90 -33.88
CA PRO A 371 -11.55 13.81 -33.73
C PRO A 371 -12.12 12.39 -33.87
N GLU A 372 -11.29 11.40 -34.19
CA GLU A 372 -11.71 10.01 -34.42
C GLU A 372 -11.69 9.20 -33.12
N LYS A 373 -12.73 8.37 -32.90
CA LYS A 373 -12.81 7.46 -31.77
C LYS A 373 -11.74 6.38 -31.91
N GLU A 374 -10.86 6.28 -30.92
CA GLU A 374 -9.84 5.23 -30.87
C GLU A 374 -10.48 3.89 -30.50
N LEU A 375 -10.14 2.82 -31.24
CA LEU A 375 -10.55 1.46 -30.90
C LEU A 375 -9.54 0.84 -29.93
N VAL A 376 -10.04 0.19 -28.89
CA VAL A 376 -9.19 -0.47 -27.87
C VAL A 376 -9.66 -1.90 -27.62
N LEU A 377 -8.80 -2.72 -27.00
CA LEU A 377 -9.25 -4.02 -26.50
C LEU A 377 -10.31 -3.83 -25.40
N PRO A 378 -11.34 -4.68 -25.37
CA PRO A 378 -12.25 -4.78 -24.23
C PRO A 378 -11.43 -4.91 -22.94
N THR A 379 -11.52 -3.92 -22.05
CA THR A 379 -10.66 -3.79 -20.88
C THR A 379 -11.46 -3.40 -19.65
N ALA A 380 -11.17 -4.02 -18.52
CA ALA A 380 -11.73 -3.63 -17.23
C ALA A 380 -10.71 -3.81 -16.11
N THR A 381 -11.01 -3.20 -14.95
CA THR A 381 -10.24 -3.43 -13.72
C THR A 381 -10.31 -4.91 -13.32
N PHE A 382 -9.18 -5.45 -12.89
CA PHE A 382 -9.02 -6.85 -12.54
C PHE A 382 -8.77 -6.99 -11.04
N ASP A 383 -9.75 -7.53 -10.32
CA ASP A 383 -9.58 -7.78 -8.88
C ASP A 383 -8.73 -9.03 -8.61
N TRP A 384 -7.47 -8.81 -8.23
CA TRP A 384 -6.56 -9.87 -7.85
C TRP A 384 -6.98 -10.61 -6.57
N TRP A 385 -7.85 -10.02 -5.74
CA TRP A 385 -8.27 -10.60 -4.46
C TRP A 385 -9.56 -11.42 -4.53
N ALA A 386 -10.33 -11.28 -5.62
CA ALA A 386 -11.47 -12.17 -5.87
C ALA A 386 -11.04 -13.65 -5.77
N PRO A 387 -11.90 -14.55 -5.28
CA PRO A 387 -11.59 -15.98 -5.29
C PRO A 387 -11.47 -16.49 -6.74
N GLY A 388 -10.67 -17.55 -6.94
CA GLY A 388 -10.56 -18.25 -8.21
C GLY A 388 -9.29 -17.96 -9.03
N GLY A 389 -9.14 -18.67 -10.14
CA GLY A 389 -8.07 -18.48 -11.12
C GLY A 389 -8.30 -17.28 -12.03
N THR A 390 -7.26 -16.86 -12.79
CA THR A 390 -7.37 -15.72 -13.72
C THR A 390 -8.53 -15.87 -14.71
N SER A 391 -8.75 -17.08 -15.22
CA SER A 391 -9.84 -17.38 -16.15
C SER A 391 -11.22 -17.21 -15.51
N GLU A 392 -11.41 -17.68 -14.28
CA GLU A 392 -12.68 -17.57 -13.53
C GLU A 392 -13.02 -16.11 -13.23
N LYS A 393 -12.00 -15.30 -12.91
CA LYS A 393 -12.14 -13.85 -12.70
C LYS A 393 -12.42 -13.06 -13.96
N THR A 394 -11.91 -13.53 -15.10
CA THR A 394 -12.09 -12.84 -16.39
C THR A 394 -13.45 -13.12 -17.02
N ALA A 395 -14.04 -14.30 -16.78
CA ALA A 395 -15.36 -14.65 -17.31
C ALA A 395 -16.47 -13.62 -17.00
N PRO A 396 -16.69 -13.15 -15.76
CA PRO A 396 -17.68 -12.12 -15.49
C PRO A 396 -17.36 -10.78 -16.16
N ILE A 397 -16.07 -10.46 -16.36
CA ILE A 397 -15.64 -9.26 -17.07
C ILE A 397 -15.97 -9.35 -18.56
N VAL A 398 -15.81 -10.53 -19.18
CA VAL A 398 -16.25 -10.76 -20.57
C VAL A 398 -17.76 -10.54 -20.69
N GLN A 399 -18.55 -11.05 -19.74
CA GLN A 399 -20.00 -10.83 -19.73
C GLN A 399 -20.37 -9.36 -19.55
N GLN A 400 -19.66 -8.64 -18.68
CA GLN A 400 -19.88 -7.22 -18.43
C GLN A 400 -19.56 -6.38 -19.67
N VAL A 401 -18.38 -6.57 -20.26
CA VAL A 401 -17.85 -5.70 -21.33
C VAL A 401 -18.37 -6.11 -22.71
N LEU A 402 -18.47 -7.40 -23.00
CA LEU A 402 -18.89 -7.93 -24.31
C LEU A 402 -20.32 -8.46 -24.33
N GLY A 403 -20.99 -8.57 -23.18
CA GLY A 403 -22.32 -9.16 -23.12
C GLY A 403 -22.35 -10.68 -23.31
N LEU A 404 -21.20 -11.35 -23.37
CA LEU A 404 -21.08 -12.79 -23.64
C LEU A 404 -20.80 -13.63 -22.39
N SER A 405 -21.55 -14.72 -22.22
CA SER A 405 -21.33 -15.69 -21.16
C SER A 405 -20.35 -16.76 -21.64
N ILE A 406 -19.08 -16.61 -21.30
CA ILE A 406 -18.01 -17.55 -21.68
C ILE A 406 -17.65 -18.47 -20.51
N GLU A 407 -17.53 -19.76 -20.78
CA GLU A 407 -17.00 -20.73 -19.82
C GLU A 407 -15.54 -20.39 -19.44
N PRO A 408 -15.18 -20.32 -18.14
CA PRO A 408 -13.82 -19.99 -17.70
C PRO A 408 -12.73 -20.83 -18.38
N GLY A 409 -12.95 -22.12 -18.62
CA GLY A 409 -11.97 -23.02 -19.25
C GLY A 409 -11.55 -22.60 -20.68
N ARG A 410 -12.37 -21.79 -21.36
CA ARG A 410 -12.06 -21.25 -22.70
C ARG A 410 -11.22 -19.98 -22.65
N ILE A 411 -11.13 -19.32 -21.50
CA ILE A 411 -10.34 -18.12 -21.30
C ILE A 411 -8.92 -18.52 -20.93
N ARG A 412 -7.97 -18.17 -21.80
CA ARG A 412 -6.56 -18.47 -21.60
C ARG A 412 -5.84 -17.22 -21.09
N PRO A 413 -5.31 -17.22 -19.86
CA PRO A 413 -4.49 -16.13 -19.38
C PRO A 413 -3.17 -16.16 -20.13
N PHE A 414 -2.80 -15.03 -20.71
CA PHE A 414 -1.60 -14.89 -21.49
C PHE A 414 -0.52 -14.21 -20.64
N ARG A 415 0.51 -14.98 -20.26
CA ARG A 415 1.64 -14.49 -19.46
C ARG A 415 2.63 -13.74 -20.36
N GLY A 416 2.32 -12.48 -20.67
CA GLY A 416 3.23 -11.54 -21.37
C GLY A 416 4.15 -10.78 -20.40
N ARG A 417 5.20 -10.16 -20.93
CA ARG A 417 5.89 -9.06 -20.21
C ARG A 417 4.96 -7.86 -20.21
N ASN A 418 4.90 -7.10 -19.11
CA ASN A 418 4.15 -5.85 -19.04
C ASN A 418 4.52 -4.94 -20.21
N ASP A 419 3.50 -4.40 -20.90
CA ASP A 419 3.65 -3.64 -22.15
C ASP A 419 4.34 -2.27 -21.95
N SER A 420 4.52 -1.83 -20.71
CA SER A 420 5.27 -0.62 -20.37
C SER A 420 6.13 -0.84 -19.13
N SER A 421 7.42 -0.52 -19.22
CA SER A 421 8.34 -0.49 -18.08
C SER A 421 8.20 0.77 -17.22
N LEU A 422 7.50 1.79 -17.73
CA LEU A 422 7.42 3.12 -17.10
C LEU A 422 6.33 3.22 -16.03
N LEU A 423 5.32 2.35 -16.08
CA LEU A 423 4.25 2.29 -15.09
C LEU A 423 4.25 0.88 -14.50
N ALA A 424 4.15 0.78 -13.17
CA ALA A 424 3.94 -0.52 -12.50
C ALA A 424 2.53 -1.09 -12.76
N ALA A 425 1.86 -0.64 -13.82
CA ALA A 425 0.57 -1.12 -14.26
C ALA A 425 0.74 -2.52 -14.87
N THR A 426 0.27 -3.53 -14.15
CA THR A 426 0.15 -4.89 -14.64
C THR A 426 -1.07 -4.98 -15.56
N ARG A 427 -0.83 -5.29 -16.83
CA ARG A 427 -1.88 -5.63 -17.79
C ARG A 427 -1.94 -7.15 -17.89
N VAL A 428 -3.04 -7.73 -17.44
CA VAL A 428 -3.35 -9.14 -17.70
C VAL A 428 -3.94 -9.22 -19.10
N LEU A 429 -3.32 -10.00 -19.98
CA LEU A 429 -3.91 -10.29 -21.28
C LEU A 429 -4.69 -11.60 -21.17
N ALA A 430 -5.96 -11.60 -21.54
CA ALA A 430 -6.79 -12.79 -21.59
C ALA A 430 -7.22 -13.05 -23.03
N VAL A 431 -7.12 -14.29 -23.48
CA VAL A 431 -7.43 -14.67 -24.86
C VAL A 431 -8.62 -15.61 -24.86
N VAL A 432 -9.62 -15.29 -25.69
CA VAL A 432 -10.80 -16.13 -25.89
C VAL A 432 -11.07 -16.29 -27.38
N LYS A 433 -11.11 -17.54 -27.83
CA LYS A 433 -11.59 -17.87 -29.18
C LYS A 433 -13.11 -18.00 -29.13
N LEU A 434 -13.80 -17.15 -29.88
CA LEU A 434 -15.25 -17.12 -29.98
C LEU A 434 -15.76 -18.16 -31.00
N THR A 435 -16.96 -18.68 -30.77
CA THR A 435 -17.71 -19.45 -31.77
C THR A 435 -18.39 -18.51 -32.77
N ASP A 436 -18.90 -19.07 -33.88
CA ASP A 436 -19.61 -18.25 -34.87
C ASP A 436 -20.88 -17.62 -34.26
N GLU A 437 -21.61 -18.36 -33.42
CA GLU A 437 -22.83 -17.87 -32.75
C GLU A 437 -22.53 -16.71 -31.79
N GLU A 438 -21.44 -16.80 -31.02
CA GLU A 438 -21.00 -15.74 -30.13
C GLU A 438 -20.56 -14.49 -30.91
N PHE A 439 -19.94 -14.69 -32.06
CA PHE A 439 -19.52 -13.61 -32.93
C PHE A 439 -20.70 -12.89 -33.58
N ASP A 440 -21.72 -13.65 -33.98
CA ASP A 440 -22.96 -13.11 -34.51
C ASP A 440 -23.74 -12.33 -33.44
N GLN A 441 -23.70 -12.77 -32.17
CA GLN A 441 -24.26 -12.01 -31.04
C GLN A 441 -23.56 -10.65 -30.86
N ILE A 442 -22.23 -10.59 -30.97
CA ILE A 442 -21.47 -9.33 -30.87
C ILE A 442 -21.78 -8.37 -32.02
N ARG A 443 -22.00 -8.90 -33.24
CA ARG A 443 -22.32 -8.10 -34.43
C ARG A 443 -23.73 -7.52 -34.40
N GLN A 444 -24.64 -8.13 -33.65
CA GLN A 444 -25.98 -7.57 -33.49
C GLN A 444 -25.88 -6.33 -32.61
N PRO A 445 -26.19 -5.13 -33.14
CA PRO A 445 -26.20 -3.93 -32.32
C PRO A 445 -27.18 -4.18 -31.17
N SER A 446 -26.73 -3.93 -29.93
CA SER A 446 -27.62 -4.02 -28.77
C SER A 446 -28.82 -3.11 -29.03
N ALA A 447 -30.00 -3.70 -29.21
CA ALA A 447 -31.21 -2.99 -29.63
C ALA A 447 -31.61 -1.87 -28.65
N ASN A 448 -31.06 -1.90 -27.43
CA ASN A 448 -31.21 -0.90 -26.39
C ASN A 448 -29.83 -0.30 -26.08
N GLY A 449 -29.51 0.88 -26.63
CA GLY A 449 -28.35 1.68 -26.25
C GLY A 449 -28.41 2.24 -24.82
N GLU A 450 -29.27 1.71 -23.96
CA GLU A 450 -29.50 2.16 -22.58
C GLU A 450 -28.63 1.41 -21.55
N ASP A 451 -28.00 0.29 -21.93
CA ASP A 451 -27.24 -0.56 -20.99
C ASP A 451 -25.84 -0.02 -20.65
N GLY A 452 -25.44 1.15 -21.18
CA GLY A 452 -24.12 1.75 -20.90
C GLY A 452 -22.92 0.93 -21.39
N ARG A 453 -23.14 -0.07 -22.26
CA ARG A 453 -22.06 -0.88 -22.85
C ARG A 453 -21.38 -0.13 -23.99
N ALA A 454 -20.06 -0.24 -24.05
CA ALA A 454 -19.27 0.31 -25.15
C ALA A 454 -19.66 -0.35 -26.48
N SER A 455 -19.64 0.44 -27.56
CA SER A 455 -19.92 -0.07 -28.90
C SER A 455 -18.81 -1.02 -29.35
N THR A 456 -19.17 -2.23 -29.77
CA THR A 456 -18.25 -3.25 -30.26
C THR A 456 -18.00 -3.09 -31.76
N VAL A 457 -16.74 -3.18 -32.16
CA VAL A 457 -16.31 -3.14 -33.56
C VAL A 457 -15.50 -4.39 -33.88
N VAL A 458 -15.89 -5.09 -34.93
CA VAL A 458 -15.15 -6.25 -35.43
C VAL A 458 -14.18 -5.82 -36.52
N CYS A 459 -12.89 -6.12 -36.33
CA CYS A 459 -11.84 -5.81 -37.29
C CYS A 459 -11.10 -7.07 -37.71
N ARG A 460 -10.73 -7.15 -39.00
CA ARG A 460 -9.77 -8.17 -39.46
C ARG A 460 -8.36 -7.75 -39.05
N VAL A 461 -7.54 -8.71 -38.63
CA VAL A 461 -6.15 -8.43 -38.21
C VAL A 461 -5.32 -7.82 -39.34
N ALA A 462 -5.50 -8.26 -40.59
CA ALA A 462 -4.83 -7.67 -41.76
C ALA A 462 -5.18 -6.19 -41.95
N ASP A 463 -6.41 -5.79 -41.65
CA ASP A 463 -6.87 -4.41 -41.80
C ASP A 463 -6.22 -3.54 -40.72
N LEU A 464 -6.16 -4.03 -39.47
CA LEU A 464 -5.46 -3.34 -38.37
C LEU A 464 -3.95 -3.18 -38.63
N LEU A 465 -3.32 -4.12 -39.33
CA LEU A 465 -1.89 -4.04 -39.69
C LEU A 465 -1.62 -3.06 -40.85
N THR A 466 -2.59 -2.83 -41.72
CA THR A 466 -2.45 -1.93 -42.88
C THR A 466 -2.92 -0.51 -42.58
N HIS A 467 -4.00 -0.39 -41.80
CA HIS A 467 -4.63 0.85 -41.39
C HIS A 467 -4.89 0.75 -39.87
N PRO A 468 -3.90 1.14 -39.03
CA PRO A 468 -4.02 0.99 -37.59
C PRO A 468 -5.13 1.90 -37.05
N LEU A 469 -6.27 1.29 -36.69
CA LEU A 469 -7.41 1.94 -36.03
C LEU A 469 -7.27 1.96 -34.49
N CYS A 470 -6.17 1.39 -33.98
CA CYS A 470 -5.84 1.26 -32.57
C CYS A 470 -4.32 1.41 -32.37
N ASP A 471 -3.90 1.61 -31.12
CA ASP A 471 -2.49 1.76 -30.79
C ASP A 471 -1.64 0.50 -31.08
N TRP A 472 -0.32 0.71 -31.23
CA TRP A 472 0.63 -0.38 -31.50
C TRP A 472 0.69 -1.41 -30.37
N ALA A 473 0.36 -1.02 -29.12
CA ALA A 473 0.30 -1.94 -28.00
C ALA A 473 -0.86 -2.94 -28.16
N THR A 474 -2.02 -2.47 -28.60
CA THR A 474 -3.20 -3.29 -28.92
C THR A 474 -2.91 -4.21 -30.09
N ILE A 475 -2.33 -3.70 -31.18
CA ILE A 475 -1.91 -4.53 -32.32
C ILE A 475 -0.92 -5.61 -31.87
N GLY A 476 0.07 -5.25 -31.03
CA GLY A 476 1.02 -6.19 -30.46
C GLY A 476 0.35 -7.29 -29.63
N ALA A 477 -0.61 -6.92 -28.78
CA ALA A 477 -1.37 -7.88 -27.98
C ALA A 477 -2.22 -8.83 -28.85
N VAL A 478 -2.91 -8.31 -29.86
CA VAL A 478 -3.73 -9.08 -30.81
C VAL A 478 -2.87 -10.05 -31.62
N THR A 479 -1.82 -9.54 -32.26
CA THR A 479 -0.91 -10.36 -33.08
C THR A 479 -0.27 -11.46 -32.24
N ARG A 480 0.16 -11.15 -31.01
CA ARG A 480 0.75 -12.14 -30.10
C ARG A 480 -0.24 -13.21 -29.63
N ALA A 481 -1.51 -12.85 -29.45
CA ALA A 481 -2.55 -13.79 -29.04
C ALA A 481 -3.00 -14.73 -30.16
N ILE A 482 -2.98 -14.27 -31.41
CA ILE A 482 -3.55 -14.97 -32.57
C ILE A 482 -2.48 -15.69 -33.41
N THR A 483 -1.23 -15.21 -33.41
CA THR A 483 -0.16 -15.85 -34.17
C THR A 483 0.05 -17.28 -33.66
N PRO A 484 0.13 -18.28 -34.55
CA PRO A 484 0.43 -19.65 -34.17
C PRO A 484 1.67 -19.69 -33.28
N THR A 485 1.53 -20.19 -32.06
CA THR A 485 2.62 -20.30 -31.08
C THR A 485 3.60 -21.41 -31.41
N ASP A 486 3.46 -22.10 -32.54
CA ASP A 486 4.53 -22.96 -33.01
C ASP A 486 5.75 -22.06 -33.24
N PRO A 487 6.83 -22.21 -32.47
CA PRO A 487 8.06 -21.55 -32.84
C PRO A 487 8.35 -22.03 -34.25
N VAL A 488 8.45 -21.09 -35.20
CA VAL A 488 9.19 -21.39 -36.42
C VAL A 488 10.48 -22.00 -35.92
N SER A 489 10.68 -23.29 -36.18
CA SER A 489 11.89 -23.97 -35.75
C SER A 489 13.01 -23.09 -36.27
N PHE A 490 13.76 -22.44 -35.38
CA PHE A 490 14.89 -21.57 -35.72
C PHE A 490 16.03 -22.46 -36.24
N GLY A 491 15.75 -23.25 -37.28
CA GLY A 491 16.73 -23.89 -38.11
C GLY A 491 17.33 -22.81 -38.99
N SER A 492 18.57 -22.42 -38.65
CA SER A 492 19.54 -21.80 -39.56
C SER A 492 19.51 -20.29 -39.84
N LEU A 493 19.01 -19.45 -38.93
CA LEU A 493 19.54 -18.07 -38.89
C LEU A 493 20.93 -18.09 -38.22
N ARG A 494 21.94 -18.55 -38.96
CA ARG A 494 23.32 -18.18 -38.65
C ARG A 494 23.42 -16.68 -38.93
N PRO A 495 23.84 -15.85 -37.97
CA PRO A 495 24.22 -14.48 -38.31
C PRO A 495 25.41 -14.61 -39.27
N GLU A 496 25.19 -14.28 -40.54
CA GLU A 496 26.30 -13.96 -41.42
C GLU A 496 26.96 -12.73 -40.82
N ILE A 497 28.14 -12.96 -40.23
CA ILE A 497 29.05 -11.90 -39.83
C ILE A 497 29.51 -11.27 -41.15
N TYR A 498 28.98 -10.10 -41.48
CA TYR A 498 29.56 -9.18 -42.45
C TYR A 498 30.48 -8.20 -41.74
#